data_AF-M3J812-F1
#
_entry.id   AF-M3J812-F1
#
_cell.length_a   1.000
_cell.length_b   1.000
_cell.length_c   1.000
_cell.angle_alpha   90.00
_cell.angle_beta   90.00
_cell.angle_gamma   90.00
#
_symmetry.space_group_name_H-M   'P 1'
#
loop_
_entity.id
_entity.type
_entity.pdbx_description
1 polymer ?
#
loop_
_entity_poly.entity_id
_entity_poly.type
_entity_poly.pdbx_seq_one_letter_code
_entity_poly.pdbx_strand_id
1 'polypeptide(L)'
;NYTSHNSSMCLETQLTESQKQSVLDFALELLERKSAPGAEPGIAAVFEKDIVNAQELINFGRSTKEIYLSTERAFETAHEQNVFLKELKSGARGVIGALAGIGLRLSGNDGKIRGEFELKESNLSVAELLGLNFIEAVADENFKPLSPGERINLIGALKPVFLDFKATLLVKKEADGSFRNLSVKELRGF
;
A
#
# COMPACT_ATOMS: atom_id res chain seq x y z
N ASN A 1 9.24 -22.38 5.67
CA ASN A 1 8.61 -21.51 6.69
C ASN A 1 7.91 -20.34 6.04
N TYR A 2 6.61 -20.22 6.28
CA TYR A 2 5.77 -19.06 5.93
C TYR A 2 5.77 -18.12 7.15
N THR A 3 6.03 -16.84 6.95
CA THR A 3 5.92 -15.87 8.04
C THR A 3 4.44 -15.60 8.32
N SER A 4 4.06 -15.45 9.58
CA SER A 4 2.69 -15.06 9.98
C SER A 4 2.23 -13.70 9.42
N HIS A 5 3.16 -12.96 8.80
CA HIS A 5 2.95 -11.71 8.11
C HIS A 5 3.47 -11.84 6.68
N ASN A 6 2.56 -12.01 5.73
CA ASN A 6 2.84 -11.92 4.29
C ASN A 6 2.37 -10.54 3.81
N SER A 7 3.27 -9.57 3.83
CA SER A 7 3.00 -8.18 3.45
C SER A 7 4.16 -7.64 2.64
N SER A 8 3.87 -6.88 1.59
CA SER A 8 4.84 -6.06 0.88
C SER A 8 4.64 -4.58 1.18
N MET A 9 5.63 -3.77 0.84
CA MET A 9 5.55 -2.31 0.86
C MET A 9 5.67 -1.82 -0.57
N CYS A 10 4.74 -0.96 -1.00
CA CYS A 10 4.79 -0.30 -2.29
C CYS A 10 4.60 1.20 -2.07
N LEU A 11 5.40 2.00 -2.76
CA LEU A 11 5.34 3.46 -2.75
C LEU A 11 5.44 3.97 -4.18
N GLU A 12 4.90 5.16 -4.42
CA GLU A 12 5.02 5.87 -5.68
C GLU A 12 5.78 7.18 -5.45
N THR A 13 6.45 7.64 -6.50
CA THR A 13 7.16 8.93 -6.50
C THR A 13 7.29 9.42 -7.94
N GLN A 14 7.45 10.73 -8.10
CA GLN A 14 7.67 11.36 -9.38
C GLN A 14 9.17 11.47 -9.64
N LEU A 15 9.64 10.83 -10.70
CA LEU A 15 11.05 10.81 -11.09
C LEU A 15 11.18 11.12 -12.57
N THR A 16 12.27 11.79 -12.93
CA THR A 16 12.73 11.84 -14.32
C THR A 16 13.43 10.53 -14.70
N GLU A 17 13.47 10.22 -16.00
CA GLU A 17 14.22 9.05 -16.51
C GLU A 17 15.69 9.05 -16.05
N SER A 18 16.34 10.22 -16.03
CA SER A 18 17.71 10.37 -15.55
C SER A 18 17.90 10.04 -14.06
N GLN A 19 16.84 10.15 -13.25
CA GLN A 19 16.90 9.83 -11.82
C GLN A 19 16.66 8.35 -11.54
N LYS A 20 16.01 7.61 -12.46
CA LYS A 20 15.58 6.21 -12.28
C LYS A 20 16.70 5.33 -11.71
N GLN A 21 17.85 5.31 -12.36
CA GLN A 21 18.96 4.43 -11.97
C GLN A 21 19.50 4.79 -10.58
N SER A 22 19.70 6.08 -10.30
CA SER A 22 20.21 6.54 -9.00
C SER A 22 19.30 6.17 -7.83
N VAL A 23 17.97 6.21 -8.03
CA VAL A 23 16.99 5.82 -7.02
C VAL A 23 16.97 4.31 -6.83
N LEU A 24 17.09 3.52 -7.91
CA LEU A 24 17.20 2.07 -7.82
C LEU A 24 18.47 1.64 -7.09
N ASP A 25 19.61 2.25 -7.40
CA ASP A 25 20.88 1.95 -6.75
C ASP A 25 20.81 2.25 -5.25
N PHE A 26 20.24 3.40 -4.88
CA PHE A 26 19.99 3.75 -3.49
C PHE A 26 19.09 2.72 -2.77
N ALA A 27 17.99 2.32 -3.40
CA ALA A 27 17.06 1.34 -2.82
C ALA A 27 17.72 -0.03 -2.64
N LEU A 28 18.52 -0.47 -3.62
CA LEU A 28 19.28 -1.71 -3.57
C LEU A 28 20.31 -1.69 -2.44
N GLU A 29 21.14 -0.64 -2.35
CA GLU A 29 22.12 -0.51 -1.27
C GLU A 29 21.45 -0.51 0.12
N LEU A 30 20.32 0.19 0.25
CA LEU A 30 19.57 0.24 1.49
C LEU A 30 19.06 -1.15 1.89
N LEU A 31 18.49 -1.90 0.95
CA LEU A 31 17.98 -3.24 1.19
C LEU A 31 19.12 -4.22 1.53
N GLU A 32 20.24 -4.17 0.81
CA GLU A 32 21.42 -5.00 1.10
C GLU A 32 21.95 -4.75 2.52
N ARG A 33 22.05 -3.49 2.92
CA ARG A 33 22.59 -3.09 4.23
C ARG A 33 21.64 -3.36 5.40
N LYS A 34 20.33 -3.22 5.19
CA LYS A 34 19.32 -3.25 6.28
C LYS A 34 18.59 -4.59 6.39
N SER A 35 18.69 -5.45 5.38
CA SER A 35 18.06 -6.77 5.44
C SER A 35 18.67 -7.64 6.53
N ALA A 36 17.84 -8.30 7.32
CA ALA A 36 18.30 -9.27 8.30
C ALA A 36 19.06 -10.43 7.61
N PRO A 37 20.01 -11.10 8.29
CA PRO A 37 20.81 -12.17 7.69
C PRO A 37 19.99 -13.28 7.00
N GLY A 38 18.84 -13.65 7.55
CA GLY A 38 17.93 -14.65 6.97
C GLY A 38 16.80 -14.09 6.09
N ALA A 39 16.77 -12.78 5.83
CA ALA A 39 15.75 -12.20 4.97
C ALA A 39 15.94 -12.64 3.51
N GLU A 40 14.83 -12.81 2.80
CA GLU A 40 14.73 -13.11 1.37
C GLU A 40 14.18 -11.88 0.60
N PRO A 41 14.91 -10.75 0.57
CA PRO A 41 14.43 -9.50 -0.04
C PRO A 41 14.34 -9.59 -1.57
N GLY A 42 13.27 -9.00 -2.11
CA GLY A 42 13.13 -8.69 -3.53
C GLY A 42 12.67 -7.25 -3.71
N ILE A 43 12.98 -6.67 -4.86
CA ILE A 43 12.59 -5.31 -5.24
C ILE A 43 12.01 -5.33 -6.65
N ALA A 44 10.94 -4.56 -6.84
CA ALA A 44 10.33 -4.33 -8.14
C ALA A 44 10.16 -2.82 -8.37
N ALA A 45 10.32 -2.36 -9.60
CA ALA A 45 10.13 -0.97 -9.97
C ALA A 45 9.75 -0.82 -11.44
N VAL A 46 8.90 0.16 -11.75
CA VAL A 46 8.49 0.47 -13.12
C VAL A 46 7.99 1.91 -13.18
N PHE A 47 8.17 2.58 -14.32
CA PHE A 47 7.40 3.79 -14.61
C PHE A 47 6.05 3.38 -15.16
N GLU A 48 4.96 3.98 -14.69
CA GLU A 48 3.61 3.61 -15.12
C GLU A 48 3.45 3.63 -16.65
N LYS A 49 4.03 4.63 -17.32
CA LYS A 49 4.02 4.76 -18.79
C LYS A 49 4.73 3.64 -19.55
N ASP A 50 5.60 2.87 -18.88
CA ASP A 50 6.41 1.81 -19.48
C ASP A 50 5.77 0.42 -19.29
N ILE A 51 4.66 0.32 -18.54
CA ILE A 51 3.95 -0.94 -18.29
C ILE A 51 3.23 -1.38 -19.56
N VAL A 52 3.43 -2.65 -19.96
CA VAL A 52 2.79 -3.22 -21.15
C VAL A 52 1.29 -3.43 -20.93
N ASN A 53 0.90 -4.10 -19.84
CA ASN A 53 -0.49 -4.33 -19.46
C ASN A 53 -0.66 -4.27 -17.93
N ALA A 54 -1.19 -3.14 -17.44
CA ALA A 54 -1.42 -2.94 -16.01
C ALA A 54 -2.43 -3.94 -15.41
N GLN A 55 -3.39 -4.43 -16.20
CA GLN A 55 -4.38 -5.39 -15.72
C GLN A 55 -3.74 -6.74 -15.37
N GLU A 56 -2.71 -7.17 -16.08
CA GLU A 56 -1.97 -8.40 -15.75
C GLU A 56 -1.22 -8.27 -14.42
N LEU A 57 -0.62 -7.11 -14.14
CA LEU A 57 0.00 -6.83 -12.84
C LEU A 57 -1.04 -6.83 -11.71
N ILE A 58 -2.19 -6.17 -11.93
CA ILE A 58 -3.30 -6.15 -10.96
C ILE A 58 -3.79 -7.57 -10.67
N ASN A 59 -3.98 -8.40 -11.72
CA ASN A 59 -4.40 -9.78 -11.58
C ASN A 59 -3.37 -10.60 -10.80
N PHE A 60 -2.08 -10.48 -11.14
CA PHE A 60 -0.99 -11.12 -10.40
C PHE A 60 -1.03 -10.74 -8.91
N GLY A 61 -1.12 -9.44 -8.60
CA GLY A 61 -1.19 -8.95 -7.23
C GLY A 61 -2.36 -9.53 -6.45
N ARG A 62 -3.57 -9.53 -7.03
CA ARG A 62 -4.76 -10.13 -6.42
C ARG A 62 -4.59 -11.62 -6.19
N SER A 63 -4.09 -12.36 -7.17
CA SER A 63 -3.88 -13.81 -7.05
C SER A 63 -2.93 -14.18 -5.90
N THR A 64 -1.91 -13.38 -5.59
CA THR A 64 -1.02 -13.66 -4.44
C THR A 64 -1.71 -13.65 -3.08
N LYS A 65 -2.91 -13.06 -2.98
CA LYS A 65 -3.72 -13.06 -1.75
C LYS A 65 -4.50 -14.36 -1.56
N GLU A 66 -4.71 -15.12 -2.62
CA GLU A 66 -5.58 -16.29 -2.65
C GLU A 66 -4.80 -17.59 -2.86
N ILE A 67 -3.79 -17.57 -3.72
CA ILE A 67 -3.00 -18.74 -4.10
C ILE A 67 -1.50 -18.49 -4.00
N TYR A 68 -0.75 -19.56 -3.84
CA TYR A 68 0.70 -19.50 -3.92
C TYR A 68 1.15 -19.34 -5.38
N LEU A 69 1.94 -18.31 -5.65
CA LEU A 69 2.64 -18.10 -6.92
C LEU A 69 4.13 -18.34 -6.74
N SER A 70 4.77 -18.89 -7.77
CA SER A 70 6.21 -19.18 -7.73
C SER A 70 7.06 -17.96 -8.10
N THR A 71 8.34 -18.02 -7.76
CA THR A 71 9.33 -16.99 -8.13
C THR A 71 9.49 -16.89 -9.65
N GLU A 72 9.45 -18.02 -10.36
CA GLU A 72 9.54 -18.08 -11.83
C GLU A 72 8.37 -17.32 -12.45
N ARG A 73 7.15 -17.54 -11.96
CA ARG A 73 5.97 -16.82 -12.43
C ARG A 73 6.07 -15.31 -12.19
N ALA A 74 6.69 -14.89 -11.08
CA ALA A 74 6.95 -13.47 -10.81
C ALA A 74 7.93 -12.88 -11.83
N PHE A 75 9.03 -13.57 -12.13
CA PHE A 75 10.01 -13.11 -13.13
C PHE A 75 9.43 -13.09 -14.56
N GLU A 76 8.68 -14.12 -14.95
CA GLU A 76 7.97 -14.16 -16.23
C GLU A 76 7.02 -12.96 -16.37
N THR A 77 6.16 -12.74 -15.37
CA THR A 77 5.20 -11.64 -15.37
C THR A 77 5.93 -10.30 -15.40
N ALA A 78 6.98 -10.11 -14.61
CA ALA A 78 7.75 -8.87 -14.62
C ALA A 78 8.40 -8.60 -15.99
N HIS A 79 8.98 -9.63 -16.63
CA HIS A 79 9.55 -9.52 -17.96
C HIS A 79 8.50 -9.14 -19.01
N GLU A 80 7.36 -9.85 -19.04
CA GLU A 80 6.25 -9.59 -19.97
C GLU A 80 5.66 -8.19 -19.81
N GLN A 81 5.64 -7.65 -18.58
CA GLN A 81 5.06 -6.35 -18.26
C GLN A 81 6.08 -5.20 -18.21
N ASN A 82 7.34 -5.45 -18.59
CA ASN A 82 8.43 -4.47 -18.58
C ASN A 82 8.71 -3.85 -17.20
N VAL A 83 8.64 -4.68 -16.16
CA VAL A 83 8.92 -4.33 -14.76
C VAL A 83 10.34 -4.76 -14.41
N PHE A 84 11.14 -3.84 -13.85
CA PHE A 84 12.40 -4.23 -13.22
C PHE A 84 12.08 -5.06 -11.98
N LEU A 85 12.59 -6.29 -11.93
CA LEU A 85 12.45 -7.20 -10.78
C LEU A 85 13.80 -7.81 -10.45
N LYS A 86 14.20 -7.73 -9.17
CA LYS A 86 15.48 -8.27 -8.71
C LYS A 86 15.34 -8.95 -7.35
N GLU A 87 15.85 -10.17 -7.28
CA GLU A 87 16.19 -10.83 -6.02
C GLU A 87 17.57 -10.35 -5.54
N LEU A 88 17.70 -10.05 -4.24
CA LEU A 88 18.97 -9.59 -3.67
C LEU A 88 19.81 -10.74 -3.12
N LYS A 89 19.21 -11.91 -2.98
CA LYS A 89 19.88 -13.18 -2.69
C LYS A 89 19.30 -14.22 -3.64
N SER A 90 20.13 -15.14 -4.11
CA SER A 90 19.67 -16.21 -4.99
C SER A 90 18.53 -17.00 -4.33
N GLY A 91 17.40 -17.12 -5.02
CA GLY A 91 16.19 -17.78 -4.52
C GLY A 91 15.34 -16.94 -3.57
N ALA A 92 15.53 -15.62 -3.52
CA ALA A 92 14.79 -14.77 -2.59
C ALA A 92 13.32 -14.61 -3.01
N ARG A 93 12.41 -15.17 -2.20
CA ARG A 93 10.95 -15.18 -2.46
C ARG A 93 10.28 -13.81 -2.37
N GLY A 94 10.95 -12.80 -1.81
CA GLY A 94 10.41 -11.43 -1.69
C GLY A 94 10.05 -10.79 -3.03
N VAL A 95 10.57 -11.30 -4.15
CA VAL A 95 10.20 -10.83 -5.51
C VAL A 95 8.71 -11.00 -5.81
N ILE A 96 8.06 -12.02 -5.27
CA ILE A 96 6.61 -12.25 -5.43
C ILE A 96 5.85 -11.08 -4.81
N GLY A 97 6.16 -10.75 -3.55
CA GLY A 97 5.53 -9.65 -2.83
C GLY A 97 5.87 -8.28 -3.43
N ALA A 98 7.08 -8.10 -3.94
CA ALA A 98 7.51 -6.85 -4.59
C ALA A 98 6.70 -6.57 -5.86
N LEU A 99 6.55 -7.57 -6.74
CA LEU A 99 5.73 -7.44 -7.94
C LEU A 99 4.23 -7.31 -7.61
N ALA A 100 3.74 -8.12 -6.67
CA ALA A 100 2.36 -8.02 -6.19
C ALA A 100 2.04 -6.64 -5.62
N GLY A 101 2.99 -6.02 -4.92
CA GLY A 101 2.83 -4.66 -4.38
C GLY A 101 2.54 -3.63 -5.46
N ILE A 102 3.21 -3.71 -6.62
CA ILE A 102 2.91 -2.86 -7.78
C ILE A 102 1.49 -3.13 -8.27
N GLY A 103 1.12 -4.39 -8.49
CA GLY A 103 -0.22 -4.76 -8.96
C GLY A 103 -1.35 -4.31 -8.02
N LEU A 104 -1.17 -4.50 -6.72
CA LEU A 104 -2.13 -4.09 -5.70
C LEU A 104 -2.23 -2.55 -5.60
N ARG A 105 -1.10 -1.83 -5.73
CA ARG A 105 -1.09 -0.36 -5.80
C ARG A 105 -1.82 0.16 -7.03
N LEU A 106 -1.58 -0.43 -8.20
CA LEU A 106 -2.27 -0.09 -9.45
C LEU A 106 -3.78 -0.37 -9.38
N SER A 107 -4.23 -1.28 -8.52
CA SER A 107 -5.66 -1.57 -8.35
C SER A 107 -6.43 -0.45 -7.62
N GLY A 108 -5.72 0.48 -6.97
CA GLY A 108 -6.30 1.64 -6.27
C GLY A 108 -6.98 1.33 -4.94
N ASN A 109 -7.11 0.06 -4.53
CA ASN A 109 -8.06 -0.34 -3.48
C ASN A 109 -7.50 -1.42 -2.54
N ASP A 110 -6.18 -1.52 -2.40
CA ASP A 110 -5.56 -2.52 -1.54
C ASP A 110 -4.46 -1.92 -0.67
N GLY A 111 -4.52 -2.25 0.62
CA GLY A 111 -3.48 -1.94 1.59
C GLY A 111 -3.85 -0.84 2.58
N LYS A 112 -2.90 -0.60 3.48
CA LYS A 112 -2.98 0.43 4.52
C LYS A 112 -1.84 1.41 4.35
N ILE A 113 -2.10 2.69 4.63
CA ILE A 113 -1.06 3.70 4.63
C ILE A 113 -0.07 3.39 5.75
N ARG A 114 1.23 3.45 5.42
CA ARG A 114 2.31 3.21 6.38
C ARG A 114 2.37 4.37 7.37
N GLY A 115 2.50 4.06 8.65
CA GLY A 115 2.45 5.02 9.74
C GLY A 115 1.23 4.82 10.65
N GLU A 116 1.29 5.37 11.85
CA GLU A 116 0.18 5.47 12.80
C GLU A 116 0.21 6.91 13.30
N PHE A 117 -0.90 7.63 13.12
CA PHE A 117 -0.95 9.07 13.34
C PHE A 117 -1.84 9.39 14.53
N GLU A 118 -1.25 9.83 15.63
CA GLU A 118 -1.99 10.29 16.81
C GLU A 118 -2.12 11.82 16.78
N LEU A 119 -3.35 12.29 16.97
CA LEU A 119 -3.67 13.72 17.06
C LEU A 119 -3.99 14.07 18.52
N LYS A 120 -3.80 15.33 18.89
CA LYS A 120 -4.18 15.81 20.23
C LYS A 120 -5.67 16.10 20.30
N GLU A 121 -6.25 16.48 19.17
CA GLU A 121 -7.64 16.77 18.96
C GLU A 121 -8.47 15.48 19.00
N SER A 122 -9.55 15.49 19.76
CA SER A 122 -10.46 14.35 19.89
C SER A 122 -11.66 14.42 18.93
N ASN A 123 -11.86 15.54 18.25
CA ASN A 123 -12.99 15.74 17.36
C ASN A 123 -12.68 16.76 16.26
N LEU A 124 -12.69 16.33 15.01
CA LEU A 124 -12.40 17.15 13.84
C LEU A 124 -13.51 17.01 12.79
N SER A 125 -13.77 18.07 12.05
CA SER A 125 -14.57 18.01 10.82
C SER A 125 -13.82 17.27 9.70
N VAL A 126 -14.56 16.75 8.73
CA VAL A 126 -13.98 16.18 7.51
C VAL A 126 -13.07 17.19 6.81
N ALA A 127 -13.46 18.47 6.73
CA ALA A 127 -12.62 19.51 6.15
C ALA A 127 -11.27 19.68 6.87
N GLU A 128 -11.27 19.64 8.21
CA GLU A 128 -10.04 19.70 9.02
C GLU A 128 -9.16 18.45 8.80
N LEU A 129 -9.78 17.27 8.72
CA LEU A 129 -9.06 16.01 8.45
C LEU A 129 -8.39 16.01 7.07
N LEU A 130 -9.08 16.51 6.04
CA LEU A 130 -8.54 16.66 4.68
C LEU A 130 -7.42 17.72 4.60
N GLY A 131 -7.29 18.59 5.60
CA GLY A 131 -6.16 19.50 5.74
C GLY A 131 -4.87 18.81 6.22
N LEU A 132 -4.95 17.55 6.67
CA LEU A 132 -3.80 16.77 7.10
C LEU A 132 -3.11 16.13 5.89
N ASN A 133 -1.78 16.20 5.84
CA ASN A 133 -0.98 15.70 4.71
C ASN A 133 -0.99 14.17 4.51
N PHE A 134 -1.70 13.42 5.35
CA PHE A 134 -1.79 11.95 5.30
C PHE A 134 -3.24 11.45 5.15
N ILE A 135 -4.22 12.33 4.97
CA ILE A 135 -5.62 11.99 4.69
C ILE A 135 -6.08 12.73 3.44
N GLU A 136 -6.49 11.97 2.42
CA GLU A 136 -6.95 12.50 1.14
C GLU A 136 -8.47 12.33 0.95
N ALA A 137 -9.09 11.45 1.75
CA ALA A 137 -10.53 11.22 1.75
C ALA A 137 -11.02 10.73 3.12
N VAL A 138 -12.32 10.94 3.38
CA VAL A 138 -13.03 10.35 4.52
C VAL A 138 -14.30 9.68 4.00
N ALA A 139 -14.48 8.41 4.34
CA ALA A 139 -15.61 7.61 3.88
C ALA A 139 -16.16 6.69 4.98
N ASP A 140 -17.43 6.31 4.87
CA ASP A 140 -18.04 5.36 5.79
C ASP A 140 -17.61 3.90 5.52
N GLU A 141 -18.12 2.97 6.32
CA GLU A 141 -17.87 1.52 6.18
C GLU A 141 -18.38 0.89 4.88
N ASN A 142 -19.23 1.60 4.12
CA ASN A 142 -19.68 1.22 2.80
C ASN A 142 -18.96 2.00 1.69
N PHE A 143 -17.84 2.65 2.03
CA PHE A 143 -17.02 3.47 1.14
C PHE A 143 -17.75 4.68 0.55
N LYS A 144 -18.81 5.16 1.21
CA LYS A 144 -19.49 6.38 0.80
C LYS A 144 -18.76 7.61 1.37
N PRO A 145 -18.41 8.61 0.55
CA PRO A 145 -17.77 9.82 1.02
C PRO A 145 -18.64 10.59 2.02
N LEU A 146 -18.00 11.18 3.03
CA LEU A 146 -18.64 12.07 3.99
C LEU A 146 -18.60 13.53 3.53
N SER A 147 -19.55 14.33 4.01
CA SER A 147 -19.61 15.76 3.73
C SER A 147 -18.56 16.54 4.54
N PRO A 148 -17.96 17.62 4.00
CA PRO A 148 -16.91 18.38 4.67
C PRO A 148 -17.26 18.91 6.08
N GLY A 149 -18.55 19.15 6.35
CA GLY A 149 -19.04 19.64 7.64
C GLY A 149 -19.31 18.55 8.69
N GLU A 150 -19.29 17.26 8.31
CA GLU A 150 -19.49 16.17 9.27
C GLU A 150 -18.30 16.10 10.24
N ARG A 151 -18.59 15.83 11.53
CA ARG A 151 -17.59 15.79 12.60
C ARG A 151 -17.34 14.35 13.03
N ILE A 152 -16.06 14.03 13.18
CA ILE A 152 -15.56 12.69 13.52
C ILE A 152 -14.95 12.75 14.91
N ASN A 153 -15.47 11.95 15.83
CA ASN A 153 -14.86 11.64 17.11
C ASN A 153 -13.65 10.74 16.88
N LEU A 154 -12.45 11.25 17.11
CA LEU A 154 -11.21 10.54 16.87
C LEU A 154 -10.89 9.62 18.05
N ILE A 155 -10.54 8.37 17.73
CA ILE A 155 -10.14 7.36 18.69
C ILE A 155 -8.80 6.74 18.30
N GLY A 156 -7.88 6.70 19.26
CA GLY A 156 -6.55 6.11 19.08
C GLY A 156 -5.79 6.68 17.88
N ALA A 157 -4.87 5.89 17.34
CA ALA A 157 -4.14 6.25 16.14
C ALA A 157 -5.03 6.18 14.90
N LEU A 158 -4.99 7.23 14.08
CA LEU A 158 -5.59 7.25 12.76
C LEU A 158 -4.79 6.36 11.81
N LYS A 159 -5.52 5.52 11.08
CA LYS A 159 -4.94 4.54 10.17
C LYS A 159 -5.69 4.54 8.84
N PRO A 160 -5.32 5.43 7.90
CA PRO A 160 -5.93 5.43 6.57
C PRO A 160 -5.65 4.13 5.81
N VAL A 161 -6.62 3.73 4.98
CA VAL A 161 -6.50 2.66 4.00
C VAL A 161 -6.18 3.26 2.63
N PHE A 162 -5.64 2.46 1.71
CA PHE A 162 -5.52 2.87 0.32
C PHE A 162 -6.78 2.44 -0.43
N LEU A 163 -7.63 3.41 -0.78
CA LEU A 163 -8.95 3.20 -1.36
C LEU A 163 -9.21 4.30 -2.39
N ASP A 164 -9.73 3.93 -3.56
CA ASP A 164 -9.93 4.82 -4.70
C ASP A 164 -8.70 5.71 -4.99
N PHE A 165 -7.53 5.09 -4.97
CA PHE A 165 -6.22 5.73 -5.19
C PHE A 165 -5.87 6.82 -4.16
N LYS A 166 -6.51 6.82 -2.98
CA LYS A 166 -6.35 7.84 -1.93
C LYS A 166 -6.06 7.21 -0.57
N ALA A 167 -5.30 7.92 0.25
CA ALA A 167 -5.21 7.71 1.69
C ALA A 167 -6.56 8.05 2.37
N THR A 168 -7.45 7.07 2.47
CA THR A 168 -8.81 7.25 2.96
C THR A 168 -8.95 6.87 4.43
N LEU A 169 -9.43 7.77 5.28
CA LEU A 169 -9.83 7.46 6.64
C LEU A 169 -11.24 6.87 6.65
N LEU A 170 -11.37 5.61 7.05
CA LEU A 170 -12.68 4.98 7.23
C LEU A 170 -13.27 5.35 8.58
N VAL A 171 -14.55 5.70 8.56
CA VAL A 171 -15.34 6.03 9.74
C VAL A 171 -16.60 5.16 9.81
N LYS A 172 -17.19 5.08 10.98
CA LYS A 172 -18.49 4.44 11.19
C LYS A 172 -19.41 5.36 11.94
N LYS A 173 -20.70 5.20 11.68
CA LYS A 173 -21.75 5.94 12.37
C LYS A 173 -22.14 5.18 13.64
N GLU A 174 -22.09 5.87 14.76
CA GLU A 174 -22.49 5.35 16.06
C GLU A 174 -24.01 5.43 16.26
N ALA A 175 -24.51 4.71 17.26
CA ALA A 175 -25.94 4.66 17.57
C ALA A 175 -26.54 6.04 17.94
N ASP A 176 -25.72 6.94 18.48
CA ASP A 176 -26.09 8.33 18.80
C ASP A 176 -26.08 9.26 17.58
N GLY A 177 -25.75 8.73 16.40
CA GLY A 177 -25.68 9.46 15.14
C GLY A 177 -24.35 10.18 14.90
N SER A 178 -23.42 10.17 15.85
CA SER A 178 -22.06 10.69 15.65
C SER A 178 -21.21 9.76 14.80
N PHE A 179 -20.13 10.27 14.21
CA PHE A 179 -19.15 9.45 13.50
C PHE A 179 -17.88 9.26 14.33
N ARG A 180 -17.21 8.13 14.15
CA ARG A 180 -15.84 7.92 14.63
C ARG A 180 -14.99 7.19 13.61
N ASN A 181 -13.67 7.36 13.65
CA ASN A 181 -12.78 6.53 12.83
C ASN A 181 -12.85 5.06 13.27
N LEU A 182 -12.58 4.17 12.31
CA LEU A 182 -12.35 2.76 12.60
C LEU A 182 -11.02 2.61 13.36
N SER A 183 -11.01 1.69 14.33
CA SER A 183 -9.78 1.29 15.02
C SER A 183 -8.93 0.35 14.15
N VAL A 184 -7.64 0.24 14.44
CA VAL A 184 -6.73 -0.71 13.78
C VAL A 184 -7.24 -2.16 13.85
N LYS A 185 -7.97 -2.51 14.92
CA LYS A 185 -8.58 -3.84 15.08
C LYS A 185 -9.76 -4.03 14.12
N GLU A 186 -10.62 -3.03 13.98
CA GLU A 186 -11.77 -3.08 13.05
C GLU A 186 -11.30 -3.14 11.59
N LEU A 187 -10.22 -2.43 11.25
CA LEU A 187 -9.60 -2.47 9.93
C LEU A 187 -8.98 -3.83 9.56
N ARG A 188 -8.93 -4.82 10.45
CA ARG A 188 -8.51 -6.19 10.09
C ARG A 188 -9.65 -7.00 9.47
N GLY A 189 -10.90 -6.54 9.59
CA GLY A 189 -12.07 -7.16 8.99
C GLY A 189 -12.40 -6.64 7.58
N PHE A 190 -11.66 -5.64 7.11
CA PHE A 190 -11.67 -5.11 5.75
C PHE A 190 -10.43 -5.61 5.01
#